data_AF-A0A1W1DEW0-F1
#
_entry.id   AF-A0A1W1DEW0-F1
#
_cell.length_a   1.000
_cell.length_b   1.000
_cell.length_c   1.000
_cell.angle_alpha   90.00
_cell.angle_beta   90.00
_cell.angle_gamma   90.00
#
_symmetry.space_group_name_H-M   'P 1'
#
loop_
_entity.id
_entity.type
_entity.pdbx_description
1 polymer ?
#
loop_
_entity_poly.entity_id
_entity_poly.type
_entity_poly.pdbx_seq_one_letter_code
_entity_poly.pdbx_strand_id
1 'polypeptide(L)' 'MQTSEFELVETLAEKITQIIINEFGVEKVKLTLNKGEAVTGAQGVGVIIERSRNG' A
#
# COMPACT_ATOMS: atom_id res chain seq x y z
N MET A 1 -10.52 -16.18 -6.54
CA MET A 1 -10.87 -15.15 -7.52
C MET A 1 -10.79 -13.78 -6.84
N GLN A 2 -9.60 -13.27 -6.58
CA GLN A 2 -9.41 -11.93 -6.01
C GLN A 2 -8.14 -11.38 -6.65
N THR A 3 -8.26 -10.69 -7.78
CA THR A 3 -7.09 -10.21 -8.53
C THR A 3 -7.26 -8.80 -9.08
N SER A 4 -8.49 -8.29 -9.22
CA SER A 4 -8.72 -6.97 -9.83
C SER A 4 -8.75 -5.80 -8.85
N GLU A 5 -8.89 -6.06 -7.55
CA GLU A 5 -8.92 -4.98 -6.54
C GLU A 5 -7.50 -4.47 -6.21
N PHE A 6 -6.49 -5.32 -6.38
CA PHE A 6 -5.10 -4.98 -6.13
C PHE A 6 -4.55 -3.98 -7.13
N GLU A 7 -4.91 -4.08 -8.41
CA GLU A 7 -4.38 -3.22 -9.47
C GLU A 7 -4.64 -1.72 -9.21
N LEU A 8 -5.79 -1.39 -8.62
CA LEU A 8 -6.14 0.00 -8.25
C LEU A 8 -5.47 0.43 -6.95
N VAL A 9 -5.39 -0.46 -5.96
CA VAL A 9 -4.84 -0.21 -4.62
C VAL A 9 -3.32 -0.04 -4.68
N GLU A 10 -2.61 -0.86 -5.45
CA GLU A 10 -1.16 -0.76 -5.66
C GLU A 10 -0.80 0.54 -6.39
N THR A 11 -1.54 0.89 -7.44
CA THR A 11 -1.33 2.15 -8.19
C THR A 11 -1.53 3.37 -7.30
N LEU A 12 -2.58 3.36 -6.46
CA LEU A 12 -2.83 4.43 -5.49
C LEU A 12 -1.73 4.50 -4.44
N ALA A 13 -1.35 3.36 -3.87
CA ALA A 13 -0.32 3.24 -2.85
C ALA A 13 1.05 3.70 -3.38
N GLU A 14 1.37 3.40 -4.64
CA GLU A 14 2.58 3.85 -5.31
C GLU A 14 2.62 5.36 -5.50
N LYS A 15 1.53 5.98 -5.97
CA LYS A 15 1.43 7.44 -6.10
C LYS A 15 1.59 8.15 -4.74
N ILE A 16 0.92 7.66 -3.70
CA ILE A 16 1.04 8.22 -2.34
C ILE A 16 2.50 8.13 -1.88
N THR A 17 3.11 6.98 -2.06
CA THR A 17 4.49 6.75 -1.62
C THR A 17 5.49 7.62 -2.38
N GLN A 18 5.30 7.80 -3.70
CA GLN A 18 6.09 8.72 -4.52
C GLN A 18 5.97 10.16 -4.04
N ILE A 19 4.75 10.64 -3.75
CA ILE A 19 4.54 11.99 -3.20
C ILE A 19 5.26 12.12 -1.86
N ILE A 20 5.13 11.14 -0.96
CA ILE A 20 5.78 11.21 0.36
C ILE A 20 7.31 11.23 0.23
N ILE A 21 7.90 10.37 -0.59
CA ILE A 21 9.36 10.33 -0.79
C ILE A 21 9.84 11.63 -1.44
N ASN A 22 9.11 12.17 -2.40
CA ASN A 22 9.51 13.38 -3.12
C ASN A 22 9.34 14.65 -2.28
N GLU A 23 8.21 14.80 -1.58
CA GLU A 23 7.89 15.99 -0.78
C GLU A 23 8.60 15.99 0.58
N PHE A 24 8.72 14.83 1.24
CA PHE A 24 9.30 14.73 2.58
C PHE A 24 10.74 14.21 2.56
N GLY A 25 11.24 13.72 1.43
CA GLY A 25 12.63 13.25 1.29
C GLY A 25 12.95 11.99 2.10
N VAL A 26 11.95 11.26 2.58
CA VAL A 26 12.11 10.11 3.47
C VAL A 26 12.81 8.93 2.77
N GLU A 27 13.73 8.28 3.48
CA GLU A 27 14.50 7.14 2.95
C GLU A 27 13.66 5.87 2.80
N LYS A 28 12.60 5.73 3.60
CA LYS A 28 11.75 4.53 3.62
C LYS A 28 10.32 4.88 4.00
N VAL A 29 9.36 4.37 3.23
CA VAL A 29 7.92 4.49 3.46
C VAL A 29 7.31 3.09 3.48
N LYS A 30 6.52 2.81 4.52
CA LYS A 30 5.74 1.58 4.63
C LYS A 30 4.26 1.95 4.69
N LEU A 31 3.49 1.50 3.71
CA LEU A 31 2.07 1.79 3.61
C LEU A 31 1.30 0.47 3.66
N THR A 32 0.37 0.38 4.60
CA THR A 32 -0.45 -0.82 4.83
C THR A 32 -1.90 -0.48 4.55
N LEU A 33 -2.48 -1.13 3.53
CA LEU A 33 -3.87 -0.99 3.15
C LEU A 33 -4.61 -2.25 3.56
N ASN A 34 -5.47 -2.09 4.56
CA ASN A 34 -6.36 -3.15 5.01
C ASN A 34 -7.74 -2.88 4.40
N LYS A 35 -8.27 -3.82 3.62
CA LYS A 35 -9.69 -3.77 3.27
C LYS A 35 -10.48 -4.00 4.55
N GLY A 36 -11.19 -2.98 5.03
CA GLY A 36 -11.90 -2.98 6.32
C GLY A 36 -13.01 -4.02 6.49
N GLU A 37 -13.22 -4.91 5.52
CA GLU A 37 -14.23 -5.98 5.57
C GLU A 37 -13.68 -7.30 6.15
N ALA A 38 -12.90 -7.23 7.22
CA ALA A 38 -12.63 -8.39 8.07
C ALA A 38 -13.59 -8.38 9.28
N VAL A 39 -14.90 -8.34 8.98
CA VAL A 39 -15.93 -8.65 9.97
C VAL A 39 -15.97 -10.17 10.13
N THR A 40 -15.65 -10.62 11.34
CA THR A 40 -15.88 -11.96 11.90
C THR A 40 -15.28 -13.14 11.12
N GLY A 41 -13.95 -13.31 11.20
CA GLY A 41 -13.34 -14.64 11.07
C GLY A 41 -12.53 -14.96 9.80
N ALA A 42 -12.46 -14.06 8.82
CA ALA A 42 -11.57 -14.24 7.66
C ALA A 42 -10.28 -13.44 7.86
N GLN A 43 -9.12 -14.06 7.58
CA GLN A 43 -7.84 -13.35 7.43
C GLN A 43 -8.03 -12.30 6.34
N GLY A 44 -8.26 -11.05 6.74
CA GLY A 44 -8.41 -9.92 5.84
C GLY A 44 -7.22 -9.86 4.89
N VAL A 45 -7.51 -9.70 3.62
CA VAL A 45 -6.48 -9.48 2.60
C VAL A 45 -5.98 -8.05 2.79
N GLY A 46 -4.83 -7.91 3.44
CA GLY A 46 -4.11 -6.65 3.59
C GLY A 46 -2.96 -6.58 2.60
N VAL A 47 -2.81 -5.46 1.92
CA VAL A 47 -1.64 -5.17 1.09
C VAL A 47 -0.67 -4.36 1.91
N ILE A 48 0.58 -4.82 1.99
CA ILE A 48 1.68 -4.09 2.60
C ILE A 48 2.65 -3.75 1.49
N ILE A 49 2.81 -2.46 1.21
CA ILE A 49 3.87 -1.99 0.32
C ILE A 49 4.96 -1.31 1.14
N GLU A 50 6.20 -1.57 0.74
CA GLU A 50 7.38 -0.94 1.31
C GLU A 50 8.22 -0.38 0.16
N ARG A 51 8.54 0.91 0.24
CA ARG A 51 9.41 1.58 -0.73
C ARG A 51 10.54 2.25 0.02
N SER A 52 11.75 2.02 -0.45
CA SER A 52 12.93 2.76 -0.08
C SER A 52 13.31 3.69 -1.23
N ARG A 53 13.88 4.84 -0.88
CA ARG A 53 14.58 5.69 -1.83
C ARG A 53 15.89 4.96 -2.18
N ASN A 54 15.90 4.17 -3.26
CA ASN A 54 17.15 3.70 -3.85
C ASN A 54 17.83 4.92 -4.48
N GLY A 55 18.71 5.55 -3.70
CA GLY A 55 19.68 6.52 -4.19
C GLY A 55 20.79 5.84 -4.98
#